data_AF-A0A0F9B604-F1
#
_entry.id   AF-A0A0F9B604-F1
#
_cell.length_a   1.000
_cell.length_b   1.000
_cell.length_c   1.000
_cell.angle_alpha   90.00
_cell.angle_beta   90.00
_cell.angle_gamma   90.00
#
_symmetry.space_group_name_H-M   'P 1'
#
loop_
_entity.id
_entity.type
_entity.pdbx_description
1 polymer ?
#
loop_
_entity_poly.entity_id
_entity_poly.type
_entity_poly.pdbx_seq_one_letter_code
_entity_poly.pdbx_strand_id
1 'polypeptide(L)'
;MEKFNLIISRTPLRISFFGGGTDYSQWYEEHEGAVLATSIDKYCYVTLHNGKSWKTFDLPTESGLGSSSAYTVGLLRACTEYDKLTIAGLATTWEQDKMGGNVGAQDQYICSLGGFHLLRFSR
;
A
#
# COMPACT_ATOMS: atom_id res chain seq x y z
N MET A 1 1.13 8.90 28.95
CA MET A 1 0.71 9.10 27.55
C MET A 1 -0.79 8.93 27.49
N GLU A 2 -1.53 10.02 27.30
CA GLU A 2 -2.95 9.91 26.92
C GLU A 2 -3.01 9.10 25.63
N LYS A 3 -3.62 7.91 25.70
CA LYS A 3 -3.87 7.10 24.50
C LYS A 3 -4.86 7.89 23.66
N PHE A 4 -4.46 8.28 22.45
CA PHE A 4 -5.38 8.87 21.49
C PHE A 4 -6.61 7.98 21.36
N ASN A 5 -7.76 8.47 21.85
CA ASN A 5 -9.00 7.70 21.79
C ASN A 5 -9.42 7.48 20.34
N LEU A 6 -9.03 8.35 19.40
CA LEU A 6 -9.34 8.25 17.98
C LEU A 6 -8.11 8.60 17.13
N ILE A 7 -7.76 7.71 16.21
CA ILE A 7 -6.73 7.94 15.18
C ILE A 7 -7.40 7.73 13.83
N ILE A 8 -7.20 8.65 12.89
CA ILE A 8 -7.67 8.51 11.52
C ILE A 8 -6.45 8.64 10.60
N SER A 9 -6.21 7.62 9.79
CA SER A 9 -5.24 7.68 8.71
C SER A 9 -5.95 7.69 7.36
N ARG A 10 -5.35 8.39 6.40
CA ARG A 10 -5.83 8.49 5.02
C ARG A 10 -4.71 8.06 4.07
N THR A 11 -5.00 7.07 3.25
CA THR A 11 -4.07 6.52 2.27
C THR A 11 -4.66 6.66 0.88
N PRO A 12 -3.97 7.27 -0.09
CA PRO A 12 -4.49 7.37 -1.45
C PRO A 12 -4.54 6.00 -2.13
N LEU A 13 -5.51 5.83 -3.02
CA LEU A 13 -5.55 4.76 -4.01
C LEU A 13 -4.62 5.11 -5.17
N ARG A 14 -4.42 4.15 -6.08
CA ARG A 14 -3.45 4.29 -7.16
C ARG A 14 -3.92 3.70 -8.48
N ILE A 15 -3.36 4.22 -9.56
CA ILE A 15 -3.45 3.64 -10.91
C ILE A 15 -2.04 3.33 -11.40
N SER A 16 -1.88 2.21 -12.10
CA SER A 16 -0.66 1.89 -12.84
C SER A 16 -0.91 2.06 -14.33
N PHE A 17 0.08 2.64 -15.02
CA PHE A 17 0.03 2.88 -16.46
C PHE A 17 0.70 1.75 -17.22
N PHE A 18 1.88 1.32 -16.76
CA PHE A 18 2.71 0.32 -17.44
C PHE A 18 3.48 -0.54 -16.43
N GLY A 19 3.84 -1.75 -16.87
CA GLY A 19 4.78 -2.63 -16.17
C GLY A 19 4.17 -3.46 -15.03
N GLY A 20 2.85 -3.37 -14.80
CA GLY A 20 2.18 -4.22 -13.82
C GLY A 20 2.43 -5.70 -14.08
N GLY A 21 2.76 -6.45 -13.04
CA GLY A 21 3.18 -7.84 -13.13
C GLY A 21 4.70 -8.02 -13.04
N THR A 22 5.49 -7.03 -13.45
CA THR A 22 6.96 -7.08 -13.31
C THR A 22 7.43 -6.82 -11.87
N ASP A 23 6.51 -6.40 -11.00
CA ASP A 23 6.69 -6.16 -9.57
C ASP A 23 6.43 -7.39 -8.70
N TYR A 24 6.22 -8.57 -9.30
CA TYR A 24 6.15 -9.84 -8.57
C TYR A 24 7.55 -10.38 -8.32
N SER A 25 7.79 -10.93 -7.11
CA SER A 25 9.11 -11.47 -6.75
C SER A 25 9.61 -12.54 -7.71
N GLN A 26 8.71 -13.42 -8.14
CA GLN A 26 8.97 -14.44 -9.15
C GLN A 26 9.51 -13.88 -10.48
N TRP A 27 9.19 -12.62 -10.81
CA TRP A 27 9.71 -11.95 -12.00
C TRP A 27 11.03 -11.24 -11.70
N TYR A 28 11.03 -10.33 -10.71
CA TYR A 28 12.17 -9.43 -10.50
C TYR A 28 13.38 -10.08 -9.83
N GLU A 29 13.25 -11.32 -9.34
CA GLU A 29 14.39 -12.12 -8.87
C GLU A 29 15.28 -12.61 -10.03
N GLU A 30 14.72 -12.76 -11.23
CA GLU A 30 15.41 -13.25 -12.43
C GLU A 30 15.58 -12.17 -13.51
N HIS A 31 14.74 -11.13 -13.51
CA HIS A 31 14.71 -10.06 -14.51
C HIS A 31 14.64 -8.68 -13.83
N GLU A 32 14.93 -7.60 -14.55
CA GLU A 32 14.60 -6.27 -14.04
C GLU A 32 13.10 -5.99 -14.20
N GLY A 33 12.48 -5.47 -13.13
CA GLY A 33 11.09 -5.03 -13.13
C GLY A 33 10.98 -3.50 -13.05
N ALA A 34 9.95 -2.94 -13.66
CA ALA A 34 9.67 -1.52 -13.54
C ALA A 34 8.18 -1.22 -13.72
N VAL A 35 7.63 -0.36 -12.87
CA VAL A 35 6.22 0.05 -12.90
C VAL A 35 6.13 1.57 -12.93
N LEU A 36 5.35 2.11 -13.87
CA LEU A 36 4.99 3.53 -13.89
C LEU A 36 3.58 3.69 -13.34
N ALA A 37 3.44 4.39 -12.21
CA ALA A 37 2.16 4.51 -11.52
C ALA A 37 2.02 5.83 -10.78
N THR A 38 0.79 6.20 -10.45
CA THR A 38 0.49 7.38 -9.64
C THR A 38 -0.62 7.11 -8.63
N SER A 39 -0.54 7.80 -7.49
CA SER A 39 -1.70 7.92 -6.61
C SER A 39 -2.77 8.82 -7.23
N ILE A 40 -4.03 8.61 -6.87
CA ILE A 40 -5.18 9.42 -7.32
C ILE A 40 -5.87 10.12 -6.14
N ASP A 41 -6.81 11.02 -6.45
CA ASP A 41 -7.63 11.79 -5.49
C ASP A 41 -8.79 10.97 -4.89
N LYS A 42 -8.53 9.69 -4.62
CA LYS A 42 -9.45 8.73 -4.01
C LYS A 42 -8.70 8.01 -2.92
N TYR A 43 -9.37 7.74 -1.80
CA TYR A 43 -8.68 7.34 -0.58
C TYR A 43 -9.33 6.14 0.10
N CYS A 44 -8.48 5.42 0.83
CA CYS A 44 -8.86 4.55 1.94
C CYS A 44 -8.68 5.33 3.25
N TYR A 45 -9.69 5.30 4.10
CA TYR A 45 -9.67 5.86 5.44
C TYR A 45 -9.67 4.71 6.45
N VAL A 46 -8.72 4.73 7.38
CA VAL A 46 -8.68 3.80 8.52
C VAL A 46 -8.91 4.60 9.78
N THR A 47 -9.96 4.23 10.51
CA THR A 47 -10.30 4.82 11.80
C THR A 47 -9.98 3.80 12.89
N LEU A 48 -9.15 4.17 13.86
CA LEU A 48 -8.87 3.39 15.06
C LEU A 48 -9.49 4.09 16.27
N HIS A 49 -10.34 3.37 17.01
CA HIS A 49 -10.93 3.85 18.26
C HIS A 49 -11.00 2.71 19.27
N ASN A 50 -10.37 2.88 20.44
CA ASN A 50 -10.37 1.88 21.52
C ASN A 50 -9.97 0.46 21.05
N GLY A 51 -8.93 0.36 20.22
CA GLY A 51 -8.42 -0.93 19.70
C GLY A 51 -9.27 -1.57 18.61
N LYS A 52 -10.37 -0.93 18.18
CA LYS A 52 -11.19 -1.37 17.05
C LYS A 52 -10.82 -0.56 15.81
N SER A 53 -10.85 -1.21 14.65
CA SER A 53 -10.60 -0.57 13.35
C SER A 53 -11.85 -0.59 12.46
N TRP A 54 -12.04 0.50 11.72
CA TRP A 54 -13.01 0.61 10.63
C TRP A 54 -12.30 1.08 9.37
N LYS A 55 -12.82 0.67 8.21
CA LYS A 55 -12.33 1.10 6.91
C LYS A 55 -13.45 1.68 6.07
N THR A 56 -13.16 2.79 5.38
CA THR A 56 -14.05 3.42 4.41
C THR A 56 -13.25 3.74 3.15
N PHE A 57 -13.89 3.64 1.99
CA PHE A 57 -13.27 3.90 0.69
C PHE A 57 -14.11 4.87 -0.11
N ASP A 58 -13.46 5.74 -0.88
CA ASP A 58 -14.15 6.61 -1.84
C ASP A 58 -14.70 5.84 -3.05
N LEU A 59 -14.15 4.65 -3.33
CA LEU A 59 -14.52 3.78 -4.44
C LEU A 59 -14.77 2.35 -3.96
N PRO A 60 -15.57 1.55 -4.70
CA PRO A 60 -15.72 0.13 -4.41
C PRO A 60 -14.38 -0.60 -4.34
N THR A 61 -14.28 -1.53 -3.39
CA THR A 61 -13.12 -2.44 -3.26
C THR A 61 -13.06 -3.37 -4.46
N GLU A 62 -11.89 -3.99 -4.67
CA GLU A 62 -11.66 -4.96 -5.78
C GLU A 62 -11.74 -4.35 -7.19
N SER A 63 -11.69 -3.03 -7.28
CA SER A 63 -11.62 -2.26 -8.54
C SER A 63 -10.25 -2.32 -9.24
N GLY A 64 -9.30 -3.09 -8.71
CA GLY A 64 -7.91 -3.11 -9.17
C GLY A 64 -7.12 -1.84 -8.82
N LEU A 65 -7.64 -0.95 -7.96
CA LEU A 65 -7.05 0.35 -7.59
C LEU A 65 -6.12 0.33 -6.34
N GLY A 66 -5.72 -0.86 -5.87
CA GLY A 66 -4.79 -1.01 -4.74
C GLY A 66 -5.46 -0.85 -3.38
N SER A 67 -6.77 -1.11 -3.29
CA SER A 67 -7.58 -0.89 -2.09
C SER A 67 -7.15 -1.75 -0.89
N SER A 68 -6.68 -2.98 -1.11
CA SER A 68 -6.15 -3.87 -0.05
C SER A 68 -4.88 -3.29 0.57
N SER A 69 -3.90 -2.97 -0.27
CA SER A 69 -2.63 -2.42 0.16
C SER A 69 -2.77 -1.02 0.76
N ALA A 70 -3.72 -0.20 0.25
CA ALA A 70 -4.05 1.08 0.85
C ALA A 70 -4.57 0.95 2.30
N TYR A 71 -5.34 -0.11 2.58
CA TYR A 71 -5.78 -0.42 3.95
C TYR A 71 -4.61 -0.86 4.84
N THR A 72 -3.75 -1.77 4.37
CA THR A 72 -2.56 -2.23 5.10
C THR A 72 -1.64 -1.05 5.45
N VAL A 73 -1.33 -0.20 4.46
CA VAL A 73 -0.56 1.04 4.64
C VAL A 73 -1.27 1.99 5.62
N GLY A 74 -2.58 2.18 5.48
CA GLY A 74 -3.36 3.02 6.40
C GLY A 74 -3.28 2.55 7.85
N LEU A 75 -3.38 1.25 8.08
CA LEU A 75 -3.27 0.66 9.41
C LEU A 75 -1.86 0.85 10.00
N LEU A 76 -0.80 0.61 9.21
CA LEU A 76 0.58 0.83 9.65
C LEU A 76 0.86 2.31 9.98
N ARG A 77 0.35 3.24 9.18
CA ARG A 77 0.44 4.69 9.45
C ARG A 77 -0.31 5.12 10.70
N ALA A 78 -1.41 4.42 11.04
CA ALA A 78 -2.18 4.72 12.23
C ALA A 78 -1.54 4.13 13.51
N CYS A 79 -0.73 3.09 13.38
CA CYS A 79 -0.13 2.36 14.50
C CYS A 79 1.36 2.66 14.74
N THR A 80 2.04 3.32 13.80
CA THR A 80 3.49 3.53 13.84
C THR A 80 3.85 4.94 13.37
N GLU A 81 5.06 5.38 13.71
CA GLU A 81 5.64 6.65 13.25
C GLU A 81 6.75 6.44 12.21
N TYR A 82 6.76 5.28 11.56
CA TYR A 82 7.76 4.97 10.53
C TYR A 82 7.60 5.86 9.30
N ASP A 83 8.71 6.07 8.59
CA ASP A 83 8.68 6.80 7.33
C ASP A 83 7.92 6.01 6.25
N LYS A 84 7.51 6.72 5.20
CA LYS A 84 6.66 6.15 4.13
C LYS A 84 7.31 4.96 3.43
N LEU A 85 8.64 4.97 3.24
CA LEU A 85 9.33 3.89 2.53
C LEU A 85 9.37 2.64 3.40
N THR A 86 9.67 2.80 4.69
CA THR A 86 9.61 1.71 5.67
C THR A 86 8.20 1.11 5.75
N ILE A 87 7.16 1.94 5.78
CA ILE A 87 5.77 1.47 5.79
C ILE A 87 5.43 0.68 4.51
N ALA A 88 5.88 1.13 3.34
CA ALA A 88 5.67 0.42 2.09
C ALA A 88 6.33 -0.97 2.11
N GLY A 89 7.58 -1.05 2.58
CA GLY A 89 8.30 -2.31 2.73
C GLY A 89 7.60 -3.26 3.69
N LEU A 90 7.23 -2.80 4.89
CA LEU A 90 6.51 -3.60 5.89
C LEU A 90 5.16 -4.12 5.37
N ALA A 91 4.40 -3.27 4.67
CA ALA A 91 3.15 -3.68 4.05
C ALA A 91 3.38 -4.75 2.97
N THR A 92 4.46 -4.62 2.19
CA THR A 92 4.80 -5.55 1.11
C THR A 92 5.16 -6.92 1.69
N THR A 93 6.06 -6.97 2.66
CA THR A 93 6.45 -8.21 3.36
C THR A 93 5.22 -8.88 3.97
N TRP A 94 4.39 -8.13 4.69
CA TRP A 94 3.18 -8.69 5.32
C TRP A 94 2.20 -9.30 4.30
N GLU A 95 1.93 -8.62 3.19
CA GLU A 95 1.00 -9.11 2.17
C GLU A 95 1.58 -10.31 1.40
N GLN A 96 2.88 -10.29 1.09
CA GLN A 96 3.56 -11.41 0.46
C GLN A 96 3.60 -12.64 1.36
N ASP A 97 3.92 -12.50 2.65
CA ASP A 97 3.92 -13.60 3.62
C ASP A 97 2.53 -14.24 3.73
N LYS A 98 1.48 -13.41 3.80
CA LYS A 98 0.09 -13.87 3.88
C LYS A 98 -0.37 -14.58 2.61
N MET A 99 0.10 -14.17 1.44
CA MET A 99 -0.33 -14.65 0.13
C MET A 99 0.66 -15.62 -0.54
N GLY A 100 1.71 -16.05 0.17
CA GLY A 100 2.74 -16.93 -0.38
C GLY A 100 3.49 -16.34 -1.58
N GLY A 101 3.72 -15.03 -1.58
CA GLY A 101 4.43 -14.33 -2.66
C GLY A 101 3.59 -14.02 -3.91
N ASN A 102 2.30 -14.40 -3.96
CA ASN A 102 1.43 -14.13 -5.10
C ASN A 102 0.83 -12.71 -5.09
N VAL A 103 1.63 -11.72 -4.69
CA VAL A 103 1.29 -10.29 -4.64
C VAL A 103 2.50 -9.48 -5.08
N GLY A 104 2.28 -8.57 -6.03
CA GLY A 104 3.28 -7.58 -6.44
C GLY A 104 3.49 -6.48 -5.40
N ALA A 105 4.58 -5.74 -5.54
CA ALA A 105 4.98 -4.70 -4.60
C ALA A 105 4.53 -3.28 -5.01
N GLN A 106 3.97 -3.06 -6.20
CA GLN A 106 3.69 -1.70 -6.68
C GLN A 106 2.64 -0.97 -5.82
N ASP A 107 1.63 -1.68 -5.31
CA ASP A 107 0.47 -1.10 -4.66
C ASP A 107 0.85 -0.42 -3.34
N GLN A 108 1.60 -1.14 -2.51
CA GLN A 108 2.02 -0.71 -1.18
C GLN A 108 2.93 0.54 -1.27
N TYR A 109 3.84 0.55 -2.26
CA TYR A 109 4.74 1.67 -2.49
C TYR A 109 4.00 2.92 -2.96
N ILE A 110 3.13 2.82 -3.98
CA ILE A 110 2.40 4.00 -4.46
C ILE A 110 1.41 4.52 -3.42
N CYS A 111 0.71 3.63 -2.71
CA CYS A 111 -0.22 4.00 -1.64
C CYS A 111 0.50 4.70 -0.46
N SER A 112 1.71 4.27 -0.11
CA SER A 112 2.46 4.87 0.99
C SER A 112 3.13 6.20 0.62
N LEU A 113 3.83 6.22 -0.52
CA LEU A 113 4.59 7.39 -0.98
C LEU A 113 3.65 8.52 -1.40
N GLY A 114 2.65 8.19 -2.23
CA GLY A 114 1.81 9.13 -2.96
C GLY A 114 2.57 9.84 -4.08
N GLY A 115 1.86 10.42 -5.04
CA GLY A 115 2.45 11.08 -6.21
C GLY A 115 2.69 10.13 -7.39
N PHE A 116 3.45 10.61 -8.38
CA PHE A 116 3.76 9.92 -9.63
C PHE A 116 5.17 9.35 -9.58
N HIS A 117 5.31 8.03 -9.78
CA HIS A 117 6.58 7.33 -9.60
C HIS A 117 6.84 6.32 -10.72
N LEU A 118 8.12 6.24 -11.10
CA LEU A 118 8.69 5.06 -11.74
C LEU A 118 9.35 4.21 -10.66
N LEU A 119 8.73 3.09 -10.32
CA LEU A 119 9.28 2.10 -9.40
C LEU A 119 10.15 1.12 -10.19
N ARG A 120 11.29 0.73 -9.61
CA ARG A 120 12.20 -0.26 -10.18
C ARG A 120 12.39 -1.38 -9.17
N PHE A 121 12.35 -2.61 -9.67
CA PHE A 121 12.46 -3.82 -8.87
C PHE A 121 13.61 -4.66 -9.42
N SER A 122 14.50 -5.06 -8.53
CA SER A 122 15.61 -5.95 -8.79
C SER A 122 15.93 -6.69 -7.50
N ARG A 123 16.65 -7.80 -7.61
CA ARG A 123 17.19 -8.53 -6.46
C ARG A 123 18.15 -7.70 -5.60
#